data_AF-A0A538BWR1-F1
#
_entry.id   AF-A0A538BWR1-F1
#
_cell.length_a   1.000
_cell.length_b   1.000
_cell.length_c   1.000
_cell.angle_alpha   90.00
_cell.angle_beta   90.00
_cell.angle_gamma   90.00
#
_symmetry.space_group_name_H-M   'P 1'
#
loop_
_entity.id
_entity.type
_entity.pdbx_description
1 polymer ?
#
loop_
_entity_poly.entity_id
_entity_poly.type
_entity_poly.pdbx_seq_one_letter_code
_entity_poly.pdbx_strand_id
1 'polypeptide(L)'
;MGPDPGAAQGRIGKSTGHRVVIVGGGFGGLSCARALEGQPAQVLLLDRHNYHLFTPLLYQVATSLLNPSDIAYPFRAVFRRSRNVRFRQAAVTGVDLKRRVVRTHDGGDVPYDTLVLATGSENDYFANEELAAHTLGMKTLSEAMRLRNHVLACLEIAARAASDEERREWLTFVIAGGGPTGVEYAGALAELLRMVLGRDYPELRPEQARIVVVEGLDRLLGAFHQRLGAYAARALRDRGVEVRTSTLVEKATDEAVVVSRGEEIRTRTVVWSAGVRPADPLSHHEVRRSRRRRLEVDERLRLTGHADVFVIGDAASVSGNGGELPMLSPPATLRGPGDRPPPWCRPRSEAVPVPGQGHDGHDRAAGGGGRRPRVQAGGNDRVARVVAGSHLLPDRLPQPGGGPGFMGLGLPAPRPPDPADPAQRGGSGGGLGRARAARGFGGWLGVRRSRGAVAPLPRGSAS
;
A
#
# COMPACT_ATOMS: atom_id res chain seq x y z
N MET A 1 -11.02 -41.88 -28.08
CA MET A 1 -11.41 -40.47 -27.90
C MET A 1 -10.64 -39.93 -26.70
N GLY A 2 -9.59 -39.16 -26.94
CA GLY A 2 -8.83 -38.50 -25.85
C GLY A 2 -9.61 -37.31 -25.29
N PRO A 3 -9.39 -36.91 -24.03
CA PRO A 3 -10.05 -35.76 -23.45
C PRO A 3 -9.57 -34.47 -24.13
N ASP A 4 -10.53 -33.64 -24.51
CA ASP A 4 -10.35 -32.32 -25.14
C ASP A 4 -9.56 -31.37 -24.21
N PRO A 5 -8.40 -30.82 -24.65
CA PRO A 5 -7.58 -29.90 -23.86
C PRO A 5 -8.18 -28.49 -23.69
N GLY A 6 -9.38 -28.21 -24.22
CA GLY A 6 -10.04 -26.89 -24.15
C GLY A 6 -10.87 -26.57 -22.89
N ALA A 7 -11.01 -27.48 -21.91
CA ALA A 7 -12.06 -27.36 -20.89
C ALA A 7 -11.67 -26.70 -19.54
N ALA A 8 -10.45 -26.17 -19.38
CA ALA A 8 -9.95 -25.69 -18.07
C ALA A 8 -9.64 -24.18 -18.03
N GLN A 9 -10.52 -23.33 -18.54
CA GLN A 9 -10.43 -21.87 -18.38
C GLN A 9 -11.64 -21.33 -17.64
N GLY A 10 -11.47 -21.08 -16.34
CA GLY A 10 -12.08 -19.98 -15.58
C GLY A 10 -13.58 -19.71 -15.68
N ARG A 11 -14.40 -20.63 -16.21
CA ARG A 11 -15.85 -20.45 -16.27
C ARG A 11 -16.38 -20.51 -14.85
N ILE A 12 -16.88 -19.38 -14.35
CA ILE A 12 -17.95 -19.42 -13.35
C ILE A 12 -19.09 -20.15 -14.06
N GLY A 13 -19.26 -21.44 -13.75
CA GLY A 13 -20.37 -22.22 -14.28
C GLY A 13 -21.68 -21.51 -13.98
N LYS A 14 -22.72 -21.72 -14.82
CA LYS A 14 -24.10 -21.36 -14.50
C LYS A 14 -24.48 -22.02 -13.17
N SER A 15 -24.29 -21.31 -12.08
CA SER A 15 -24.56 -21.75 -10.73
C SER A 15 -25.69 -20.87 -10.18
N THR A 16 -26.54 -21.46 -9.36
CA THR A 16 -27.78 -20.85 -8.84
C THR A 16 -27.56 -19.84 -7.70
N GLY A 17 -26.34 -19.28 -7.56
CA GLY A 17 -25.97 -18.38 -6.46
C GLY A 17 -25.65 -16.97 -6.92
N HIS A 18 -25.99 -15.97 -6.09
CA HIS A 18 -25.74 -14.54 -6.33
C HIS A 18 -24.24 -14.28 -6.59
N ARG A 19 -23.91 -13.64 -7.72
CA ARG A 19 -22.53 -13.41 -8.17
C ARG A 19 -22.04 -12.02 -7.77
N VAL A 20 -21.00 -11.99 -6.95
CA VAL A 20 -20.30 -10.76 -6.57
C VAL A 20 -18.96 -10.71 -7.29
N VAL A 21 -18.72 -9.67 -8.08
CA VAL A 21 -17.41 -9.40 -8.68
C VAL A 21 -16.76 -8.25 -7.95
N ILE A 22 -15.52 -8.44 -7.51
CA ILE A 22 -14.70 -7.42 -6.85
C ILE A 22 -13.55 -7.10 -7.79
N VAL A 23 -13.39 -5.82 -8.14
CA VAL A 23 -12.32 -5.33 -9.01
C VAL A 23 -11.28 -4.59 -8.16
N GLY A 24 -10.07 -5.12 -8.12
CA GLY A 24 -8.96 -4.65 -7.29
C GLY A 24 -8.88 -5.41 -5.97
N GLY A 25 -7.72 -5.98 -5.68
CA GLY A 25 -7.38 -6.73 -4.47
C GLY A 25 -6.45 -5.98 -3.52
N GLY A 26 -6.48 -4.63 -3.57
CA GLY A 26 -5.87 -3.79 -2.54
C GLY A 26 -6.58 -3.92 -1.18
N PHE A 27 -6.34 -2.98 -0.26
CA PHE A 27 -6.91 -3.02 1.10
C PHE A 27 -8.43 -3.23 1.14
N GLY A 28 -9.18 -2.40 0.40
CA GLY A 28 -10.64 -2.47 0.38
C GLY A 28 -11.15 -3.78 -0.24
N GLY A 29 -10.62 -4.17 -1.41
CA GLY A 29 -11.08 -5.35 -2.13
C GLY A 29 -10.75 -6.66 -1.44
N LEU A 30 -9.55 -6.79 -0.87
CA LEU A 30 -9.18 -7.95 -0.07
C LEU A 30 -10.06 -8.07 1.19
N SER A 31 -10.30 -6.96 1.88
CA SER A 31 -11.15 -6.93 3.09
C SER A 31 -12.60 -7.31 2.76
N CYS A 32 -13.14 -6.79 1.64
CA CYS A 32 -14.47 -7.14 1.15
C CYS A 32 -14.56 -8.64 0.81
N ALA A 33 -13.58 -9.17 0.05
CA ALA A 33 -13.54 -10.58 -0.31
C ALA A 33 -13.46 -11.50 0.92
N ARG A 34 -12.68 -11.11 1.94
CA ARG A 34 -12.59 -11.82 3.23
C ARG A 34 -13.91 -11.80 4.00
N ALA A 35 -14.59 -10.66 4.03
CA ALA A 35 -15.87 -10.55 4.74
C ALA A 35 -17.00 -11.33 4.05
N LEU A 36 -16.91 -11.53 2.74
CA LEU A 36 -17.83 -12.36 1.96
C LEU A 36 -17.46 -13.85 1.97
N GLU A 37 -16.34 -14.25 2.58
CA GLU A 37 -15.96 -15.64 2.73
C GLU A 37 -16.99 -16.40 3.58
N GLY A 38 -17.47 -17.54 3.09
CA GLY A 38 -18.51 -18.36 3.74
C GLY A 38 -19.95 -17.84 3.58
N GLN A 39 -20.15 -16.67 2.98
CA GLN A 39 -21.48 -16.14 2.68
C GLN A 39 -22.14 -16.89 1.51
N PRO A 40 -23.49 -16.91 1.42
CA PRO A 40 -24.23 -17.59 0.35
C PRO A 40 -24.20 -16.81 -0.98
N ALA A 41 -23.00 -16.51 -1.47
CA ALA A 41 -22.73 -15.81 -2.73
C ALA A 41 -21.44 -16.35 -3.36
N GLN A 42 -21.37 -16.32 -4.69
CA GLN A 42 -20.15 -16.63 -5.43
C GLN A 42 -19.34 -15.37 -5.63
N VAL A 43 -18.12 -15.35 -5.10
CA VAL A 43 -17.27 -14.15 -5.13
C VAL A 43 -16.11 -14.38 -6.07
N LEU A 44 -15.96 -13.49 -7.05
CA LEU A 44 -14.80 -13.44 -7.93
C LEU A 44 -14.00 -12.16 -7.67
N LEU A 45 -12.79 -12.31 -7.15
CA LEU A 45 -11.81 -11.24 -7.04
C LEU A 45 -10.98 -11.16 -8.32
N LEU A 46 -11.02 -10.01 -8.98
CA LEU A 46 -10.22 -9.65 -10.15
C LEU A 46 -9.14 -8.67 -9.74
N ASP A 47 -7.89 -8.96 -10.10
CA ASP A 47 -6.78 -7.99 -10.00
C ASP A 47 -5.78 -8.25 -11.13
N ARG A 48 -5.08 -7.20 -11.57
CA ARG A 48 -4.01 -7.29 -12.57
C ARG A 48 -2.78 -8.03 -12.03
N HIS A 49 -2.56 -7.98 -10.72
CA HIS A 49 -1.53 -8.71 -9.99
C HIS A 49 -2.10 -9.96 -9.30
N ASN A 50 -1.27 -10.98 -9.11
CA ASN A 50 -1.67 -12.21 -8.41
C ASN A 50 -1.45 -12.17 -6.89
N TYR A 51 -1.15 -10.99 -6.34
CA TYR A 51 -0.88 -10.77 -4.92
C TYR A 51 -1.57 -9.49 -4.41
N HIS A 52 -1.89 -9.50 -3.13
CA HIS A 52 -2.18 -8.31 -2.35
C HIS A 52 -0.87 -7.61 -1.98
N LEU A 53 -0.80 -6.29 -2.13
CA LEU A 53 0.36 -5.49 -1.78
C LEU A 53 0.08 -4.63 -0.53
N PHE A 54 0.90 -4.79 0.50
CA PHE A 54 0.88 -3.92 1.67
C PHE A 54 1.65 -2.62 1.37
N THR A 55 0.98 -1.72 0.65
CA THR A 55 1.59 -0.47 0.15
C THR A 55 2.23 0.45 1.20
N PRO A 56 1.85 0.48 2.50
CA PRO A 56 2.51 1.33 3.49
C PRO A 56 3.99 1.04 3.70
N LEU A 57 4.49 -0.16 3.39
CA LEU A 57 5.92 -0.51 3.53
C LEU A 57 6.66 -0.51 2.20
N LEU A 58 6.05 0.01 1.14
CA LEU A 58 6.62 -0.03 -0.20
C LEU A 58 7.93 0.79 -0.30
N TYR A 59 8.05 1.88 0.46
CA TYR A 59 9.27 2.68 0.55
C TYR A 59 10.46 1.88 1.12
N GLN A 60 10.21 0.89 1.99
CA GLN A 60 11.26 0.02 2.54
C GLN A 60 11.75 -0.97 1.49
N VAL A 61 10.88 -1.44 0.59
CA VAL A 61 11.31 -2.22 -0.57
C VAL A 61 12.12 -1.36 -1.55
N ALA A 62 11.69 -0.11 -1.77
CA ALA A 62 12.39 0.84 -2.64
C ALA A 62 13.78 1.25 -2.12
N THR A 63 14.04 1.10 -0.81
CA THR A 63 15.31 1.41 -0.15
C THR A 63 16.09 0.16 0.27
N SER A 64 15.74 -1.02 -0.26
CA SER A 64 16.37 -2.32 0.09
C SER A 64 16.26 -2.76 1.57
N LEU A 65 15.48 -2.07 2.39
CA LEU A 65 15.27 -2.43 3.80
C LEU A 65 14.35 -3.65 3.99
N LEU A 66 13.48 -3.93 3.02
CA LEU A 66 12.60 -5.11 3.01
C LEU A 66 12.65 -5.86 1.67
N ASN A 67 12.39 -7.17 1.73
CA ASN A 67 12.22 -7.95 0.52
C ASN A 67 10.81 -7.76 -0.06
N PRO A 68 10.65 -7.81 -1.40
CA PRO A 68 9.34 -7.74 -2.05
C PRO A 68 8.32 -8.76 -1.51
N SER A 69 8.78 -9.97 -1.18
CA SER A 69 7.95 -11.06 -0.65
C SER A 69 7.37 -10.77 0.73
N ASP A 70 7.99 -9.88 1.51
CA ASP A 70 7.56 -9.57 2.88
C ASP A 70 6.28 -8.73 2.89
N ILE A 71 5.96 -8.08 1.77
CA ILE A 71 4.81 -7.17 1.62
C ILE A 71 3.84 -7.60 0.51
N ALA A 72 4.12 -8.71 -0.19
CA ALA A 72 3.32 -9.21 -1.31
C ALA A 72 2.74 -10.60 -0.99
N TYR A 73 1.41 -10.66 -0.82
CA TYR A 73 0.72 -11.86 -0.35
C TYR A 73 -0.13 -12.48 -1.48
N PRO A 74 0.20 -13.68 -2.00
CA PRO A 74 -0.52 -14.27 -3.13
C PRO A 74 -2.01 -14.52 -2.84
N PHE A 75 -2.91 -13.98 -3.67
CA PHE A 75 -4.36 -14.14 -3.46
C PHE A 75 -4.80 -15.61 -3.47
N ARG A 76 -4.15 -16.43 -4.29
CA ARG A 76 -4.41 -17.88 -4.35
C ARG A 76 -4.08 -18.58 -3.03
N ALA A 77 -3.06 -18.12 -2.32
CA ALA A 77 -2.73 -18.65 -1.00
C ALA A 77 -3.74 -18.18 0.06
N VAL A 78 -4.09 -16.89 0.03
CA VAL A 78 -5.08 -16.24 0.91
C VAL A 78 -6.43 -16.97 0.88
N PHE A 79 -6.95 -17.29 -0.30
CA PHE A 79 -8.28 -17.91 -0.49
C PHE A 79 -8.24 -19.41 -0.79
N ARG A 80 -7.10 -20.09 -0.60
CA ARG A 80 -6.93 -21.52 -0.93
C ARG A 80 -7.98 -22.44 -0.30
N ARG A 81 -8.44 -22.12 0.91
CA ARG A 81 -9.43 -22.89 1.68
C ARG A 81 -10.85 -22.36 1.54
N SER A 82 -11.03 -21.25 0.81
CA SER A 82 -12.34 -20.64 0.64
C SER A 82 -13.22 -21.51 -0.25
N ARG A 83 -14.47 -21.75 0.17
CA ARG A 83 -15.42 -22.51 -0.66
C ARG A 83 -16.07 -21.66 -1.74
N ASN A 84 -16.25 -20.37 -1.49
CA ASN A 84 -17.07 -19.48 -2.31
C ASN A 84 -16.31 -18.28 -2.91
N VAL A 85 -15.08 -17.99 -2.45
CA VAL A 85 -14.23 -16.93 -3.03
C VAL A 85 -13.24 -17.54 -4.01
N ARG A 86 -13.15 -16.97 -5.22
CA ARG A 86 -12.19 -17.33 -6.25
C ARG A 86 -11.43 -16.10 -6.70
N PHE A 87 -10.17 -16.32 -7.09
CA PHE A 87 -9.32 -15.28 -7.66
C PHE A 87 -9.05 -15.58 -9.14
N ARG A 88 -9.14 -14.56 -9.97
CA ARG A 88 -8.67 -14.56 -11.36
C ARG A 88 -7.77 -13.35 -11.58
N GLN A 89 -6.56 -13.61 -12.06
CA GLN A 89 -5.67 -12.54 -12.49
C GLN A 89 -6.17 -12.03 -13.84
N ALA A 90 -6.60 -10.77 -13.89
CA ALA A 90 -7.01 -10.10 -15.11
C ALA A 90 -7.00 -8.58 -14.88
N ALA A 91 -6.38 -7.84 -15.82
CA ALA A 91 -6.59 -6.40 -15.88
C ALA A 91 -8.01 -6.10 -16.39
N VAL A 92 -8.73 -5.27 -15.66
CA VAL A 92 -10.05 -4.77 -16.06
C VAL A 92 -9.85 -3.56 -16.96
N THR A 93 -10.46 -3.60 -18.15
CA THR A 93 -10.37 -2.53 -19.17
C THR A 93 -11.62 -1.68 -19.23
N GLY A 94 -12.71 -2.14 -18.61
CA GLY A 94 -13.91 -1.33 -18.46
C GLY A 94 -15.01 -2.08 -17.75
N VAL A 95 -16.09 -1.37 -17.44
CA VAL A 95 -17.34 -1.96 -16.96
C VAL A 95 -18.46 -1.51 -17.89
N ASP A 96 -19.44 -2.38 -18.12
CA ASP A 96 -20.69 -2.04 -18.79
C ASP A 96 -21.81 -2.21 -17.78
N LEU A 97 -22.29 -1.07 -17.27
CA LEU A 97 -23.31 -1.02 -16.21
C LEU A 97 -24.69 -1.48 -16.71
N LYS A 98 -24.97 -1.36 -18.02
CA LYS A 98 -26.25 -1.75 -18.63
C LYS A 98 -26.32 -3.27 -18.79
N ARG A 99 -25.25 -3.87 -19.34
CA ARG A 99 -25.13 -5.32 -19.54
C ARG A 99 -24.72 -6.06 -18.27
N ARG A 100 -24.33 -5.33 -17.21
CA ARG A 100 -23.83 -5.86 -15.93
C ARG A 100 -22.65 -6.81 -16.12
N VAL A 101 -21.65 -6.35 -16.88
CA VAL A 101 -20.43 -7.10 -17.16
C VAL A 101 -19.18 -6.26 -16.87
N VAL A 102 -18.15 -6.92 -16.35
CA VAL A 102 -16.79 -6.37 -16.27
C VAL A 102 -15.99 -6.87 -17.47
N ARG A 103 -15.41 -5.95 -18.25
CA ARG A 103 -14.54 -6.25 -19.40
C ARG A 103 -13.11 -6.43 -18.93
N THR A 104 -12.47 -7.49 -19.39
CA THR A 104 -11.08 -7.79 -19.06
C THR A 104 -10.20 -7.77 -20.30
N HIS A 105 -8.91 -7.45 -20.13
CA HIS A 105 -7.95 -7.31 -21.24
C HIS A 105 -7.77 -8.59 -22.08
N ASP A 106 -8.06 -9.76 -21.51
CA ASP A 106 -7.97 -11.07 -22.17
C ASP A 106 -9.24 -11.41 -22.99
N GLY A 107 -10.10 -10.41 -23.23
CA GLY A 107 -11.30 -10.53 -24.05
C GLY A 107 -12.50 -11.16 -23.33
N GLY A 108 -12.40 -11.44 -22.03
CA GLY A 108 -13.49 -12.03 -21.26
C GLY A 108 -14.47 -10.99 -20.69
N ASP A 109 -15.75 -11.11 -21.01
CA ASP A 109 -16.83 -10.45 -20.26
C ASP A 109 -17.15 -11.28 -19.01
N VAL A 110 -17.06 -10.66 -17.84
CA VAL A 110 -17.37 -11.27 -16.55
C VAL A 110 -18.69 -10.72 -16.03
N PRO A 111 -19.80 -11.49 -16.10
CA PRO A 111 -21.10 -11.03 -15.62
C PRO A 111 -21.15 -10.99 -14.09
N TYR A 112 -21.90 -10.03 -13.55
CA TYR A 112 -22.11 -9.87 -12.11
C TYR A 112 -23.58 -9.60 -11.78
N ASP A 113 -23.96 -9.96 -10.55
CA ASP A 113 -25.22 -9.53 -9.94
C ASP A 113 -24.96 -8.35 -8.98
N THR A 114 -23.80 -8.32 -8.34
CA THR A 114 -23.26 -7.18 -7.61
C THR A 114 -21.80 -6.92 -7.98
N LEU A 115 -21.43 -5.65 -8.16
CA LEU A 115 -20.07 -5.21 -8.46
C LEU A 115 -19.51 -4.39 -7.30
N VAL A 116 -18.25 -4.65 -6.93
CA VAL A 116 -17.47 -3.83 -6.00
C VAL A 116 -16.23 -3.30 -6.71
N LEU A 117 -16.15 -1.98 -6.88
CA LEU A 117 -15.00 -1.28 -7.43
C LEU A 117 -14.08 -0.86 -6.29
N ALA A 118 -12.96 -1.57 -6.15
CA ALA A 118 -11.90 -1.34 -5.17
C ALA A 118 -10.56 -1.11 -5.87
N THR A 119 -10.59 -0.34 -6.95
CA THR A 119 -9.51 -0.18 -7.94
C THR A 119 -8.35 0.67 -7.44
N GLY A 120 -8.51 1.37 -6.32
CA GLY A 120 -7.46 2.19 -5.72
C GLY A 120 -7.13 3.43 -6.56
N SER A 121 -5.85 3.80 -6.58
CA SER A 121 -5.34 4.99 -7.24
C SER A 121 -4.03 4.70 -7.98
N GLU A 122 -3.72 5.53 -8.97
CA GLU A 122 -2.51 5.54 -9.79
C GLU A 122 -1.75 6.85 -9.58
N ASN A 123 -0.48 6.92 -9.99
CA ASN A 123 0.29 8.17 -9.98
C ASN A 123 -0.42 9.22 -10.85
N ASP A 124 -0.54 10.45 -10.35
CA ASP A 124 -1.04 11.58 -11.12
C ASP A 124 0.14 12.47 -11.51
N TYR A 125 0.37 12.58 -12.83
CA TYR A 125 1.38 13.47 -13.41
C TYR A 125 0.74 14.76 -13.95
N PHE A 126 -0.54 15.02 -13.65
CA PHE A 126 -1.25 16.25 -14.02
C PHE A 126 -1.18 16.58 -15.52
N ALA A 127 -1.29 15.55 -16.36
CA ALA A 127 -1.17 15.60 -17.82
C ALA A 127 0.22 15.99 -18.35
N ASN A 128 1.27 15.86 -17.54
CA ASN A 128 2.66 16.03 -17.96
C ASN A 128 3.32 14.67 -18.23
N GLU A 129 3.32 14.25 -19.50
CA GLU A 129 3.90 12.98 -19.95
C GLU A 129 5.43 12.96 -19.87
N GLU A 130 6.08 14.10 -20.04
CA GLU A 130 7.54 14.22 -19.90
C GLU A 130 8.00 13.89 -18.48
N LEU A 131 7.29 14.42 -17.46
CA LEU A 131 7.54 14.04 -16.07
C LEU A 131 7.34 12.55 -15.83
N ALA A 132 6.31 11.94 -16.45
CA ALA A 132 6.09 10.51 -16.31
C ALA A 132 7.23 9.66 -16.92
N ALA A 133 7.86 10.13 -18.00
CA ALA A 133 8.95 9.44 -18.68
C ALA A 133 10.29 9.53 -17.91
N HIS A 134 10.57 10.66 -17.28
CA HIS A 134 11.85 10.96 -16.64
C HIS A 134 11.87 10.84 -15.10
N THR A 135 10.78 10.33 -14.50
CA THR A 135 10.71 10.14 -13.05
C THR A 135 10.38 8.70 -12.67
N LEU A 136 10.67 8.34 -11.42
CA LEU A 136 10.44 7.03 -10.86
C LEU A 136 9.29 7.09 -9.85
N GLY A 137 8.19 6.40 -10.16
CA GLY A 137 7.06 6.24 -9.24
C GLY A 137 7.34 5.26 -8.09
N MET A 138 6.39 5.18 -7.16
CA MET A 138 6.45 4.24 -6.02
C MET A 138 5.05 3.84 -5.55
N LYS A 139 4.20 3.43 -6.50
CA LYS A 139 2.82 3.00 -6.24
C LYS A 139 2.67 1.49 -6.35
N THR A 140 3.48 0.85 -7.18
CA THR A 140 3.48 -0.60 -7.40
C THR A 140 4.77 -1.26 -6.92
N LEU A 141 4.71 -2.58 -6.71
CA LEU A 141 5.91 -3.37 -6.37
C LEU A 141 6.99 -3.26 -7.46
N SER A 142 6.59 -3.30 -8.74
CA SER A 142 7.52 -3.17 -9.86
C SER A 142 8.22 -1.82 -9.87
N GLU A 143 7.49 -0.73 -9.59
CA GLU A 143 8.07 0.61 -9.49
C GLU A 143 9.06 0.71 -8.33
N ALA A 144 8.70 0.20 -7.15
CA ALA A 144 9.60 0.18 -5.99
C ALA A 144 10.88 -0.63 -6.26
N MET A 145 10.76 -1.79 -6.92
CA MET A 145 11.91 -2.58 -7.32
C MET A 145 12.78 -1.86 -8.36
N ARG A 146 12.18 -1.17 -9.34
CA ARG A 146 12.91 -0.35 -10.31
C ARG A 146 13.67 0.77 -9.61
N LEU A 147 13.03 1.49 -8.70
CA LEU A 147 13.65 2.56 -7.92
C LEU A 147 14.80 2.05 -7.06
N ARG A 148 14.63 0.92 -6.37
CA ARG A 148 15.70 0.26 -5.62
C ARG A 148 16.91 -0.03 -6.52
N ASN A 149 16.68 -0.71 -7.63
CA ASN A 149 17.75 -1.10 -8.53
C ASN A 149 18.45 0.12 -9.13
N HIS A 150 17.70 1.19 -9.42
CA HIS A 150 18.23 2.47 -9.87
C HIS A 150 19.14 3.10 -8.83
N VAL A 151 18.68 3.24 -7.57
CA VAL A 151 19.50 3.81 -6.48
C VAL A 151 20.79 3.03 -6.29
N LEU A 152 20.72 1.69 -6.25
CA LEU A 152 21.92 0.85 -6.13
C LEU A 152 22.87 1.03 -7.33
N ALA A 153 22.34 1.12 -8.55
CA ALA A 153 23.14 1.39 -9.73
C ALA A 153 23.80 2.78 -9.69
N CYS A 154 23.11 3.80 -9.17
CA CYS A 154 23.71 5.12 -8.97
C CYS A 154 24.92 5.07 -8.04
N LEU A 155 24.89 4.23 -6.98
CA LEU A 155 26.04 4.05 -6.09
C LEU A 155 27.23 3.41 -6.82
N GLU A 156 26.99 2.35 -7.59
CA GLU A 156 28.03 1.69 -8.40
C GLU A 156 28.65 2.61 -9.43
N ILE A 157 27.85 3.46 -10.07
CA ILE A 157 28.33 4.43 -11.06
C ILE A 157 29.10 5.56 -10.37
N ALA A 158 28.57 6.12 -9.27
CA ALA A 158 29.22 7.18 -8.50
C ALA A 158 30.59 6.76 -7.95
N ALA A 159 30.72 5.51 -7.51
CA ALA A 159 31.97 4.92 -7.04
C ALA A 159 33.07 4.95 -8.12
N ARG A 160 32.68 4.81 -9.39
CA ARG A 160 33.57 4.77 -10.55
C ARG A 160 33.65 6.08 -11.34
N ALA A 161 32.90 7.11 -10.92
CA ALA A 161 32.83 8.40 -11.59
C ALA A 161 34.23 9.05 -11.68
N ALA A 162 34.53 9.62 -12.84
CA ALA A 162 35.86 10.19 -13.12
C ALA A 162 36.05 11.56 -12.47
N SER A 163 34.95 12.27 -12.18
CA SER A 163 34.96 13.60 -11.59
C SER A 163 34.05 13.68 -10.36
N ASP A 164 34.35 14.62 -9.46
CA ASP A 164 33.49 14.92 -8.31
C ASP A 164 32.15 15.52 -8.74
N GLU A 165 32.09 16.18 -9.89
CA GLU A 165 30.85 16.76 -10.41
C GLU A 165 29.89 15.67 -10.87
N GLU A 166 30.35 14.76 -11.73
CA GLU A 166 29.59 13.58 -12.15
C GLU A 166 29.13 12.75 -10.94
N ARG A 167 30.04 12.53 -9.97
CA ARG A 167 29.72 11.82 -8.73
C ARG A 167 28.58 12.49 -7.96
N ARG A 168 28.58 13.82 -7.85
CA ARG A 168 27.50 14.57 -7.18
C ARG A 168 26.17 14.44 -7.92
N GLU A 169 26.15 14.40 -9.25
CA GLU A 169 24.91 14.20 -10.01
C GLU A 169 24.28 12.84 -9.73
N TRP A 170 25.09 11.77 -9.67
CA TRP A 170 24.63 10.41 -9.34
C TRP A 170 24.18 10.26 -7.88
N LEU A 171 24.77 11.03 -6.97
CA LEU A 171 24.44 11.01 -5.53
C LEU A 171 23.46 12.11 -5.11
N THR A 172 22.87 12.83 -6.07
CA THR A 172 21.76 13.73 -5.83
C THR A 172 20.44 13.01 -6.11
N PHE A 173 19.52 13.07 -5.16
CA PHE A 173 18.21 12.43 -5.23
C PHE A 173 17.12 13.47 -4.96
N VAL A 174 16.23 13.68 -5.92
CA VAL A 174 15.11 14.63 -5.76
C VAL A 174 13.81 13.87 -5.59
N ILE A 175 13.09 14.14 -4.51
CA ILE A 175 11.79 13.55 -4.19
C ILE A 175 10.73 14.63 -4.41
N ALA A 176 9.93 14.48 -5.45
CA ALA A 176 8.79 15.33 -5.72
C ALA A 176 7.59 14.87 -4.88
N GLY A 177 7.09 15.74 -4.01
CA GLY A 177 5.99 15.48 -3.09
C GLY A 177 6.46 15.31 -1.65
N GLY A 178 5.95 16.16 -0.76
CA GLY A 178 6.14 16.14 0.69
C GLY A 178 4.99 15.49 1.46
N GLY A 179 4.19 14.65 0.80
CA GLY A 179 3.20 13.79 1.43
C GLY A 179 3.84 12.62 2.21
N PRO A 180 3.03 11.76 2.86
CA PRO A 180 3.55 10.63 3.66
C PRO A 180 4.59 9.79 2.92
N THR A 181 4.30 9.36 1.69
CA THR A 181 5.18 8.52 0.88
C THR A 181 6.53 9.19 0.61
N GLY A 182 6.55 10.46 0.21
CA GLY A 182 7.79 11.18 -0.06
C GLY A 182 8.63 11.40 1.20
N VAL A 183 7.99 11.72 2.33
CA VAL A 183 8.65 11.89 3.63
C VAL A 183 9.25 10.57 4.14
N GLU A 184 8.49 9.47 4.10
CA GLU A 184 8.95 8.15 4.52
C GLU A 184 10.13 7.67 3.67
N TYR A 185 10.03 7.82 2.35
CA TYR A 185 11.10 7.42 1.44
C TYR A 185 12.36 8.28 1.62
N ALA A 186 12.25 9.60 1.72
CA ALA A 186 13.40 10.46 1.92
C ALA A 186 14.15 10.12 3.23
N GLY A 187 13.41 9.86 4.31
CA GLY A 187 13.99 9.42 5.58
C GLY A 187 14.67 8.05 5.48
N ALA A 188 14.02 7.08 4.83
CA ALA A 188 14.58 5.74 4.64
C ALA A 188 15.82 5.74 3.71
N LEU A 189 15.80 6.57 2.67
CA LEU A 189 16.94 6.74 1.75
C LEU A 189 18.13 7.39 2.46
N ALA A 190 17.89 8.43 3.27
CA ALA A 190 18.95 9.05 4.08
C ALA A 190 19.61 8.03 5.02
N GLU A 191 18.79 7.18 5.64
CA GLU A 191 19.29 6.11 6.50
C GLU A 191 20.09 5.05 5.72
N LEU A 192 19.61 4.61 4.55
CA LEU A 192 20.34 3.71 3.65
C LEU A 192 21.72 4.28 3.31
N LEU A 193 21.77 5.51 2.78
CA LEU A 193 23.01 6.14 2.33
C LEU A 193 24.00 6.29 3.50
N ARG A 194 23.51 6.67 4.69
CA ARG A 194 24.33 6.76 5.91
C ARG A 194 24.93 5.40 6.34
N MET A 195 24.24 4.30 6.07
CA MET A 195 24.72 2.96 6.40
C MET A 195 25.77 2.44 5.42
N VAL A 196 25.65 2.75 4.13
CA VAL A 196 26.47 2.14 3.06
C VAL A 196 27.66 3.02 2.62
N LEU A 197 27.51 4.34 2.60
CA LEU A 197 28.58 5.26 2.17
C LEU A 197 29.71 5.31 3.20
N GLY A 198 30.94 5.20 2.75
CA GLY A 198 32.14 5.11 3.59
C GLY A 198 32.36 3.74 4.23
N ARG A 199 31.45 2.77 4.03
CA ARG A 199 31.56 1.39 4.52
C ARG A 199 31.61 0.38 3.39
N ASP A 200 30.46 0.20 2.73
CA ASP A 200 30.34 -0.68 1.57
C ASP A 200 30.94 -0.02 0.33
N TYR A 201 30.85 1.31 0.27
CA TYR A 201 31.48 2.18 -0.73
C TYR A 201 32.51 3.10 -0.05
N PRO A 202 33.71 2.62 0.34
CA PRO A 202 34.73 3.41 1.04
C PRO A 202 35.23 4.64 0.24
N GLU A 203 35.10 4.63 -1.08
CA GLU A 203 35.44 5.73 -1.99
C GLU A 203 34.40 6.87 -2.01
N LEU A 204 33.19 6.62 -1.49
CA LEU A 204 32.11 7.58 -1.42
C LEU A 204 31.92 8.08 0.02
N ARG A 205 31.98 9.39 0.22
CA ARG A 205 31.78 10.00 1.53
C ARG A 205 30.30 10.36 1.75
N PRO A 206 29.74 10.20 2.95
CA PRO A 206 28.34 10.53 3.23
C PRO A 206 27.95 11.97 2.85
N GLU A 207 28.87 12.94 2.96
CA GLU A 207 28.63 14.35 2.66
C GLU A 207 28.46 14.63 1.17
N GLN A 208 28.80 13.68 0.30
CA GLN A 208 28.59 13.79 -1.15
C GLN A 208 27.15 13.46 -1.55
N ALA A 209 26.40 12.76 -0.70
CA ALA A 209 25.01 12.46 -0.94
C ALA A 209 24.13 13.67 -0.63
N ARG A 210 23.23 13.98 -1.56
CA ARG A 210 22.29 15.08 -1.46
C ARG A 210 20.88 14.58 -1.68
N ILE A 211 20.00 14.78 -0.70
CA ILE A 211 18.58 14.41 -0.81
C ILE A 211 17.75 15.68 -0.71
N VAL A 212 16.91 15.94 -1.71
CA VAL A 212 16.05 17.13 -1.77
C VAL A 212 14.59 16.72 -1.86
N VAL A 213 13.78 17.07 -0.87
CA VAL A 213 12.31 16.94 -0.91
C VAL A 213 11.71 18.26 -1.42
N VAL A 214 10.97 18.20 -2.51
CA VAL A 214 10.29 19.33 -3.15
C VAL A 214 8.79 19.20 -2.93
N GLU A 215 8.16 20.18 -2.29
CA GLU A 215 6.73 20.20 -1.95
C GLU A 215 6.08 21.51 -2.41
N GLY A 216 4.98 21.41 -3.15
CA GLY A 216 4.27 22.57 -3.69
C GLY A 216 3.51 23.38 -2.63
N LEU A 217 3.05 22.73 -1.57
CA LEU A 217 2.45 23.39 -0.41
C LEU A 217 3.52 24.09 0.44
N ASP A 218 3.06 24.99 1.31
CA ASP A 218 3.90 25.70 2.28
C ASP A 218 4.47 24.80 3.39
N ARG A 219 4.07 23.52 3.44
CA ARG A 219 4.49 22.55 4.45
C ARG A 219 4.43 21.12 3.94
N LEU A 220 5.26 20.27 4.56
CA LEU A 220 5.14 18.82 4.45
C LEU A 220 3.87 18.30 5.12
N LEU A 221 3.40 17.13 4.69
CA LEU A 221 2.25 16.42 5.26
C LEU A 221 1.01 17.31 5.31
N GLY A 222 0.67 18.00 4.22
CA GLY A 222 -0.39 19.02 4.17
C GLY A 222 -1.77 18.56 4.67
N ALA A 223 -2.07 17.26 4.57
CA ALA A 223 -3.31 16.63 5.07
C ALA A 223 -3.32 16.38 6.60
N PHE A 224 -2.21 16.59 7.30
CA PHE A 224 -2.03 16.35 8.72
C PHE A 224 -2.00 17.66 9.51
N HIS A 225 -2.13 17.56 10.83
CA HIS A 225 -2.01 18.71 11.72
C HIS A 225 -0.63 19.39 11.55
N GLN A 226 -0.60 20.72 11.51
CA GLN A 226 0.61 21.52 11.19
C GLN A 226 1.84 21.14 12.04
N ARG A 227 1.65 20.81 13.32
CA ARG A 227 2.71 20.35 14.22
C ARG A 227 3.44 19.09 13.70
N LEU A 228 2.72 18.17 13.06
CA LEU A 228 3.31 16.95 12.49
C LEU A 228 4.15 17.25 11.24
N GLY A 229 3.67 18.16 10.38
CA GLY A 229 4.46 18.64 9.24
C GLY A 229 5.75 19.34 9.66
N ALA A 230 5.70 20.21 10.67
CA ALA A 230 6.87 20.88 11.23
C ALA A 230 7.85 19.90 11.89
N TYR A 231 7.33 18.91 12.63
CA TYR A 231 8.13 17.82 13.20
C TYR A 231 8.85 17.02 12.10
N ALA A 232 8.13 16.61 11.04
CA ALA A 232 8.70 15.85 9.94
C ALA A 232 9.80 16.63 9.21
N ALA A 233 9.58 17.92 8.93
CA ALA A 233 10.58 18.77 8.31
C ALA A 233 11.86 18.89 9.14
N ARG A 234 11.73 19.05 10.47
CA ARG A 234 12.89 19.05 11.37
C ARG A 234 13.61 17.70 11.36
N ALA A 235 12.88 16.61 11.52
CA ALA A 235 13.45 15.26 11.55
C ALA A 235 14.18 14.87 10.26
N LEU A 236 13.72 15.36 9.11
CA LEU A 236 14.41 15.20 7.82
C LEU A 236 15.68 16.05 7.74
N ARG A 237 15.60 17.34 8.14
CA ARG A 237 16.78 18.22 8.16
C ARG A 237 17.88 17.73 9.11
N ASP A 238 17.50 17.20 10.27
CA ASP A 238 18.44 16.59 11.22
C ASP A 238 19.18 15.37 10.62
N ARG A 239 18.64 14.77 9.56
CA ARG A 239 19.24 13.67 8.78
C ARG A 239 19.94 14.14 7.50
N GLY A 240 20.15 15.45 7.33
CA GLY A 240 20.81 16.02 6.15
C GLY A 240 19.93 16.12 4.90
N VAL A 241 18.61 15.95 5.03
CA VAL A 241 17.68 16.11 3.90
C VAL A 241 17.30 17.58 3.73
N GLU A 242 17.48 18.10 2.51
CA GLU A 242 17.01 19.42 2.13
C GLU A 242 15.49 19.39 1.92
N VAL A 243 14.76 20.30 2.57
CA VAL A 243 13.31 20.42 2.46
C VAL A 243 12.94 21.75 1.83
N ARG A 244 12.39 21.71 0.62
CA ARG A 244 11.98 22.86 -0.18
C ARG A 244 10.46 22.86 -0.36
N THR A 245 9.77 23.65 0.47
CA THR A 245 8.33 23.88 0.39
C THR A 245 8.01 25.04 -0.55
N SER A 246 6.73 25.23 -0.91
CA SER A 246 6.29 26.22 -1.88
C SER A 246 7.06 26.15 -3.20
N THR A 247 7.47 24.93 -3.57
CA THR A 247 8.33 24.64 -4.72
C THR A 247 7.72 23.50 -5.51
N LEU A 248 7.47 23.71 -6.80
CA LEU A 248 6.90 22.69 -7.68
C LEU A 248 7.97 22.14 -8.62
N VAL A 249 7.87 20.86 -8.97
CA VAL A 249 8.64 20.31 -10.10
C VAL A 249 7.90 20.66 -11.39
N GLU A 250 8.56 21.36 -12.30
CA GLU A 250 7.98 21.81 -13.57
C GLU A 250 8.39 20.90 -14.73
N LYS A 251 9.66 20.48 -14.76
CA LYS A 251 10.24 19.60 -15.80
C LYS A 251 11.27 18.66 -15.20
N ALA A 252 11.45 17.51 -15.84
CA ALA A 252 12.51 16.57 -15.51
C ALA A 252 13.11 16.00 -16.80
N THR A 253 14.42 15.78 -16.79
CA THR A 253 15.17 15.04 -17.80
C THR A 253 15.96 13.93 -17.10
N ASP A 254 16.73 13.15 -17.85
CA ASP A 254 17.60 12.11 -17.28
C ASP A 254 18.80 12.68 -16.50
N GLU A 255 19.03 14.00 -16.55
CA GLU A 255 20.19 14.65 -15.92
C GLU A 255 19.86 15.83 -15.00
N ALA A 256 18.61 16.29 -15.00
CA ALA A 256 18.22 17.46 -14.24
C ALA A 256 16.72 17.49 -13.93
N VAL A 257 16.38 18.25 -12.90
CA VAL A 257 15.00 18.65 -12.61
C VAL A 257 14.93 20.17 -12.52
N VAL A 258 13.95 20.74 -13.21
CA VAL A 258 13.63 22.17 -13.14
C VAL A 258 12.50 22.34 -12.14
N VAL A 259 12.75 23.13 -11.11
CA VAL A 259 11.75 23.49 -10.11
C VAL A 259 11.26 24.91 -10.34
N SER A 260 10.14 25.24 -9.70
CA SER A 260 9.51 26.56 -9.78
C SER A 260 10.51 27.69 -9.56
N ARG A 261 10.34 28.79 -10.29
CA ARG A 261 11.28 29.92 -10.41
C ARG A 261 12.49 29.64 -11.32
N GLY A 262 12.48 28.54 -12.06
CA GLY A 262 13.49 28.22 -13.08
C GLY A 262 14.82 27.71 -12.51
N GLU A 263 14.87 27.35 -11.22
CA GLU A 263 16.07 26.75 -10.63
C GLU A 263 16.22 25.32 -11.14
N GLU A 264 17.42 24.98 -11.57
CA GLU A 264 17.77 23.65 -12.05
C GLU A 264 18.63 22.91 -11.01
N ILE A 265 18.25 21.66 -10.71
CA ILE A 265 19.01 20.77 -9.84
C ILE A 265 19.51 19.61 -10.71
N ARG A 266 20.83 19.51 -10.87
CA ARG A 266 21.47 18.39 -11.58
C ARG A 266 21.33 17.12 -10.76
N THR A 267 20.73 16.10 -11.35
CA THR A 267 20.39 14.84 -10.68
C THR A 267 20.14 13.74 -11.70
N ARG A 268 20.52 12.51 -11.36
CA ARG A 268 20.18 11.31 -12.15
C ARG A 268 18.95 10.58 -11.60
N THR A 269 18.36 11.10 -10.51
CA THR A 269 17.23 10.48 -9.84
C THR A 269 16.18 11.50 -9.44
N VAL A 270 14.98 11.36 -10.02
CA VAL A 270 13.79 12.08 -9.61
C VAL A 270 12.70 11.07 -9.25
N VAL A 271 12.26 11.10 -7.99
CA VAL A 271 11.23 10.21 -7.45
C VAL A 271 9.91 10.97 -7.39
N TRP A 272 8.86 10.42 -8.02
CA TRP A 272 7.55 11.05 -8.05
C TRP A 272 6.62 10.48 -6.98
N SER A 273 6.16 11.35 -6.09
CA SER A 273 5.19 11.04 -5.03
C SER A 273 4.17 12.17 -4.78
N ALA A 274 4.09 13.15 -5.70
CA ALA A 274 3.36 14.41 -5.52
C ALA A 274 1.85 14.33 -5.77
N GLY A 275 1.33 13.22 -6.28
CA GLY A 275 -0.08 13.12 -6.62
C GLY A 275 -0.54 11.72 -6.95
N VAL A 276 -1.79 11.43 -6.61
CA VAL A 276 -2.48 10.22 -7.03
C VAL A 276 -3.87 10.57 -7.57
N ARG A 277 -4.32 9.79 -8.55
CA ARG A 277 -5.65 9.89 -9.13
C ARG A 277 -6.38 8.54 -9.02
N PRO A 278 -7.71 8.53 -8.87
CA PRO A 278 -8.45 7.27 -8.81
C PRO A 278 -8.30 6.48 -10.12
N ALA A 279 -8.19 5.16 -9.99
CA ALA A 279 -8.20 4.23 -11.11
C ALA A 279 -9.65 3.89 -11.48
N ASP A 280 -10.25 4.66 -12.37
CA ASP A 280 -11.67 4.54 -12.70
C ASP A 280 -11.89 3.69 -13.98
N PRO A 281 -12.53 2.50 -13.88
CA PRO A 281 -12.83 1.67 -15.04
C PRO A 281 -14.17 2.03 -15.72
N LEU A 282 -14.88 3.04 -15.24
CA LEU A 282 -16.15 3.50 -15.81
C LEU A 282 -15.92 4.61 -16.82
N SER A 283 -16.75 4.68 -17.85
CA SER A 283 -16.63 5.75 -18.83
C SER A 283 -17.10 7.10 -18.25
N HIS A 284 -16.58 8.20 -18.77
CA HIS A 284 -16.85 9.52 -18.21
C HIS A 284 -18.34 9.92 -18.21
N HIS A 285 -19.09 9.49 -19.21
CA HIS A 285 -20.49 9.90 -19.40
C HIS A 285 -21.50 9.08 -18.59
N GLU A 286 -21.08 7.97 -17.97
CA GLU A 286 -22.00 7.04 -17.30
C GLU A 286 -22.33 7.44 -15.86
N VAL A 287 -21.46 8.20 -15.19
CA VAL A 287 -21.51 8.38 -13.73
C VAL A 287 -20.98 9.74 -13.26
N ARG A 288 -21.51 10.22 -12.13
CA ARG A 288 -21.04 11.44 -11.48
C ARG A 288 -19.71 11.22 -10.77
N ARG A 289 -18.86 12.26 -10.81
CA ARG A 289 -17.56 12.29 -10.15
C ARG A 289 -17.39 13.60 -9.42
N SER A 290 -16.67 13.52 -8.30
CA SER A 290 -16.28 14.70 -7.55
C SER A 290 -15.23 15.53 -8.29
N ARG A 291 -14.92 16.72 -7.75
CA ARG A 291 -13.82 17.57 -8.26
C ARG A 291 -12.46 16.86 -8.32
N ARG A 292 -12.22 15.87 -7.46
CA ARG A 292 -10.98 15.07 -7.45
C ARG A 292 -11.08 13.81 -8.33
N ARG A 293 -12.06 13.76 -9.23
CA ARG A 293 -12.30 12.67 -10.19
C ARG A 293 -12.69 11.33 -9.55
N ARG A 294 -13.04 11.31 -8.26
CA ARG A 294 -13.50 10.11 -7.55
C ARG A 294 -14.98 9.86 -7.85
N LEU A 295 -15.40 8.61 -7.87
CA LEU A 295 -16.79 8.21 -8.15
C LEU A 295 -17.69 8.58 -6.97
N GLU A 296 -18.78 9.32 -7.24
CA GLU A 296 -19.71 9.73 -6.19
C GLU A 296 -20.58 8.57 -5.70
N VAL A 297 -20.52 8.32 -4.39
CA VAL A 297 -21.30 7.29 -3.71
C VAL A 297 -22.22 7.88 -2.64
N ASP A 298 -23.28 7.13 -2.34
CA ASP A 298 -24.15 7.39 -1.20
C ASP A 298 -23.50 6.98 0.13
N GLU A 299 -24.19 7.22 1.25
CA GLU A 299 -23.74 6.86 2.61
C GLU A 299 -23.53 5.35 2.80
N ARG A 300 -24.07 4.52 1.90
CA ARG A 300 -23.91 3.07 1.89
C ARG A 300 -22.86 2.60 0.89
N LEU A 301 -22.05 3.54 0.36
CA LEU A 301 -20.99 3.32 -0.62
C LEU A 301 -21.50 2.79 -1.96
N ARG A 302 -22.80 2.96 -2.26
CA ARG A 302 -23.37 2.61 -3.56
C ARG A 302 -23.10 3.72 -4.54
N LEU A 303 -22.70 3.34 -5.75
CA LEU A 303 -22.54 4.27 -6.85
C LEU A 303 -23.88 4.98 -7.12
N THR A 304 -23.85 6.31 -7.18
CA THR A 304 -25.06 7.12 -7.38
C THR A 304 -25.79 6.68 -8.64
N GLY A 305 -27.07 6.31 -8.52
CA GLY A 305 -27.89 5.80 -9.63
C GLY A 305 -27.78 4.29 -9.89
N HIS A 306 -26.92 3.56 -9.18
CA HIS A 306 -26.68 2.12 -9.40
C HIS A 306 -26.64 1.34 -8.08
N ALA A 307 -27.79 0.80 -7.67
CA ALA A 307 -27.94 0.09 -6.38
C ALA A 307 -27.12 -1.21 -6.26
N ASP A 308 -26.74 -1.81 -7.39
CA ASP A 308 -26.00 -3.07 -7.47
C ASP A 308 -24.47 -2.87 -7.57
N VAL A 309 -23.99 -1.62 -7.53
CA VAL A 309 -22.58 -1.27 -7.67
C VAL A 309 -22.10 -0.51 -6.45
N PHE A 310 -21.01 -0.98 -5.85
CA PHE A 310 -20.36 -0.36 -4.71
C PHE A 310 -18.98 0.15 -5.12
N VAL A 311 -18.57 1.29 -4.60
CA VAL A 311 -17.21 1.82 -4.79
C VAL A 311 -16.58 2.04 -3.43
N ILE A 312 -15.35 1.56 -3.24
CA ILE A 312 -14.65 1.65 -1.96
C ILE A 312 -13.19 2.10 -2.16
N GLY A 313 -12.58 2.60 -1.08
CA GLY A 313 -11.19 3.06 -1.08
C GLY A 313 -10.98 4.36 -1.85
N ASP A 314 -9.79 4.50 -2.45
CA ASP A 314 -9.38 5.75 -3.11
C ASP A 314 -10.30 6.15 -4.27
N ALA A 315 -11.00 5.20 -4.89
CA ALA A 315 -11.90 5.45 -6.00
C ALA A 315 -13.23 6.11 -5.59
N ALA A 316 -13.66 6.02 -4.33
CA ALA A 316 -14.99 6.43 -3.88
C ALA A 316 -15.00 7.83 -3.23
N SER A 317 -15.97 8.68 -3.54
CA SER A 317 -16.23 9.94 -2.83
C SER A 317 -17.61 9.91 -2.20
N VAL A 318 -17.66 9.93 -0.86
CA VAL A 318 -18.93 9.96 -0.13
C VAL A 318 -19.48 11.37 -0.14
N SER A 319 -20.70 11.54 -0.63
CA SER A 319 -21.38 12.84 -0.61
C SER A 319 -21.75 13.20 0.83
N GLY A 320 -21.07 14.18 1.44
CA GLY A 320 -21.37 14.63 2.81
C GLY A 320 -20.68 15.94 3.20
N ASN A 321 -21.26 16.66 4.16
CA ASN A 321 -20.88 18.03 4.60
C ASN A 321 -19.49 18.14 5.27
N GLY A 322 -18.71 17.06 5.35
CA GLY A 322 -17.38 17.01 6.01
C GLY A 322 -16.18 17.09 5.07
N GLY A 323 -16.39 17.17 3.75
CA GLY A 323 -15.32 17.10 2.75
C GLY A 323 -14.84 15.68 2.45
N GLU A 324 -13.98 15.53 1.45
CA GLU A 324 -13.49 14.21 1.03
C GLU A 324 -12.40 13.65 1.95
N LEU A 325 -12.54 12.39 2.34
CA LEU A 325 -11.51 11.65 3.08
C LEU A 325 -10.23 11.49 2.23
N PRO A 326 -9.03 11.52 2.87
CA PRO A 326 -7.77 11.34 2.17
C PRO A 326 -7.62 9.93 1.59
N MET A 327 -6.91 9.81 0.47
CA MET A 327 -6.58 8.54 -0.20
C MET A 327 -5.44 7.82 0.53
N LEU A 328 -5.79 7.16 1.64
CA LEU A 328 -4.88 6.44 2.53
C LEU A 328 -5.43 5.05 2.87
N SER A 329 -4.56 4.13 3.28
CA SER A 329 -4.96 2.76 3.67
C SER A 329 -5.98 2.70 4.81
N PRO A 330 -5.92 3.53 5.88
CA PRO A 330 -6.91 3.48 6.96
C PRO A 330 -8.33 3.91 6.52
N PRO A 331 -8.56 5.03 5.80
CA PRO A 331 -9.87 5.30 5.18
C PRO A 331 -10.31 4.23 4.17
N ALA A 332 -9.36 3.62 3.43
CA ALA A 332 -9.65 2.53 2.50
C ALA A 332 -10.02 1.20 3.19
N THR A 333 -9.66 1.06 4.47
CA THR A 333 -9.98 -0.08 5.33
C THR A 333 -10.99 0.39 6.37
N LEU A 334 -12.31 0.34 6.11
CA LEU A 334 -13.37 0.89 6.98
C LEU A 334 -13.07 0.83 8.51
N ARG A 335 -12.38 1.85 9.03
CA ARG A 335 -12.03 2.05 10.43
C ARG A 335 -12.21 3.54 10.72
N GLY A 336 -13.44 3.94 10.99
CA GLY A 336 -13.75 5.27 11.52
C GLY A 336 -13.43 5.35 13.03
N PRO A 337 -13.02 6.52 13.54
CA PRO A 337 -12.79 6.72 14.97
C PRO A 337 -14.13 6.94 15.70
N GLY A 338 -14.54 5.94 16.48
CA GLY A 338 -15.62 6.02 17.46
C GLY A 338 -17.01 5.81 16.87
N ASP A 339 -17.48 4.56 16.81
CA ASP A 339 -18.91 4.29 16.81
C ASP A 339 -19.20 2.92 17.42
N ARG A 340 -20.11 2.91 18.40
CA ARG A 340 -20.62 1.71 19.06
C ARG A 340 -21.36 0.84 18.03
N PRO A 341 -21.37 -0.49 18.16
CA PRO A 341 -22.13 -1.34 17.26
C PRO A 341 -23.62 -0.96 17.31
N PRO A 342 -24.33 -0.93 16.16
CA PRO A 342 -25.74 -0.57 16.12
C PRO A 342 -26.60 -1.56 16.93
N PRO A 343 -27.79 -1.16 17.45
CA PRO A 343 -28.57 -1.92 18.44
C PRO A 343 -28.93 -3.36 18.07
N TRP A 344 -28.86 -3.72 16.79
CA TRP A 344 -29.18 -5.04 16.24
C TRP A 344 -27.97 -5.99 16.14
N CYS A 345 -26.77 -5.55 16.54
CA CYS A 345 -25.59 -6.40 16.77
C CYS A 345 -25.52 -6.98 18.19
N ARG A 346 -26.54 -6.77 19.03
CA ARG A 346 -26.67 -7.51 20.30
C ARG A 346 -27.25 -8.90 20.01
N PRO A 347 -26.66 -9.99 20.51
CA PRO A 347 -27.33 -11.28 20.45
C PRO A 347 -28.66 -11.15 21.19
N ARG A 348 -29.79 -11.35 20.49
CA ARG A 348 -31.05 -11.68 21.15
C ARG A 348 -30.93 -13.11 21.66
N SER A 349 -30.31 -13.29 22.81
CA SER A 349 -30.60 -14.43 23.65
C SER A 349 -31.88 -14.11 24.39
N GLU A 350 -33.01 -14.58 23.89
CA GLU A 350 -34.09 -15.01 24.77
C GLU A 350 -34.89 -16.09 24.05
N ALA A 351 -34.65 -17.30 24.51
CA ALA A 351 -35.52 -18.44 24.30
C ALA A 351 -36.92 -18.10 24.84
N VAL A 352 -37.94 -18.55 24.13
CA VAL A 352 -39.31 -18.62 24.65
C VAL A 352 -39.32 -19.59 25.84
N PRO A 353 -39.81 -19.22 27.03
CA PRO A 353 -40.11 -20.19 28.08
C PRO A 353 -41.48 -20.85 27.84
N VAL A 354 -41.56 -22.17 28.01
CA VAL A 354 -42.81 -22.95 28.22
C VAL A 354 -42.88 -23.32 29.72
N PRO A 355 -44.05 -23.65 30.31
CA PRO A 355 -44.58 -23.00 31.50
C PRO A 355 -44.41 -23.84 32.78
N GLY A 356 -44.33 -23.16 33.94
CA GLY A 356 -44.50 -23.78 35.24
C GLY A 356 -43.90 -22.95 36.38
N GLN A 357 -44.78 -22.47 37.27
CA GLN A 357 -44.53 -21.67 38.48
C GLN A 357 -44.15 -20.21 38.20
N GLY A 358 -44.83 -19.18 38.68
CA GLY A 358 -45.91 -19.03 39.64
C GLY A 358 -45.85 -17.55 40.07
N HIS A 359 -47.02 -16.96 40.31
CA HIS A 359 -47.25 -15.66 40.95
C HIS A 359 -47.18 -14.36 40.12
N ASP A 360 -48.40 -13.90 39.84
CA ASP A 360 -48.97 -12.59 40.18
C ASP A 360 -48.64 -11.35 39.35
N GLY A 361 -49.71 -10.77 38.78
CA GLY A 361 -49.81 -9.34 38.53
C GLY A 361 -50.22 -8.95 37.11
N HIS A 362 -51.53 -8.71 36.93
CA HIS A 362 -52.21 -7.77 36.01
C HIS A 362 -51.32 -7.00 35.00
N ASP A 363 -51.63 -6.93 33.69
CA ASP A 363 -52.83 -6.26 33.20
C ASP A 363 -53.14 -6.55 31.72
N ARG A 364 -54.38 -6.25 31.33
CA ARG A 364 -55.08 -6.68 30.10
C ARG A 364 -54.76 -5.88 28.82
N ALA A 365 -55.08 -6.56 27.71
CA ALA A 365 -55.69 -6.10 26.43
C ALA A 365 -54.77 -6.14 25.19
N ALA A 366 -55.22 -6.46 23.97
CA ALA A 366 -56.26 -7.32 23.38
C ALA A 366 -56.10 -7.18 21.84
N GLY A 367 -56.28 -8.28 21.08
CA GLY A 367 -56.58 -8.29 19.63
C GLY A 367 -55.39 -8.16 18.67
N GLY A 368 -55.28 -8.87 17.55
CA GLY A 368 -56.16 -9.81 16.84
C GLY A 368 -55.42 -10.29 15.58
N GLY A 369 -55.90 -11.40 14.99
CA GLY A 369 -55.17 -12.25 14.06
C GLY A 369 -54.81 -11.69 12.68
N GLY A 370 -54.02 -12.49 11.93
CA GLY A 370 -54.19 -12.58 10.47
C GLY A 370 -52.94 -12.65 9.60
N ARG A 371 -52.66 -13.87 9.10
CA ARG A 371 -52.12 -14.25 7.77
C ARG A 371 -50.66 -13.89 7.39
N ARG A 372 -49.95 -14.95 6.99
CA ARG A 372 -48.72 -14.89 6.16
C ARG A 372 -49.03 -14.36 4.75
N PRO A 373 -48.03 -13.77 4.08
CA PRO A 373 -47.55 -14.42 2.86
C PRO A 373 -46.02 -14.59 2.81
N ARG A 374 -45.59 -15.60 2.04
CA ARG A 374 -44.21 -15.79 1.55
C ARG A 374 -43.87 -14.69 0.55
N VAL A 375 -42.70 -14.06 0.66
CA VAL A 375 -41.97 -13.44 -0.45
C VAL A 375 -40.47 -13.69 -0.27
N GLN A 376 -39.87 -14.34 -1.27
CA GLN A 376 -38.43 -14.36 -1.53
C GLN A 376 -37.99 -12.98 -2.01
N ALA A 377 -37.15 -12.28 -1.25
CA ALA A 377 -36.29 -11.20 -1.72
C ALA A 377 -35.28 -10.89 -0.61
N GLY A 378 -33.98 -11.02 -0.87
CA GLY A 378 -32.99 -10.75 0.18
C GLY A 378 -31.53 -11.06 -0.17
N GLY A 379 -31.08 -10.64 -1.36
CA GLY A 379 -29.65 -10.68 -1.73
C GLY A 379 -28.93 -9.35 -1.49
N ASN A 380 -29.49 -8.25 -2.00
CA ASN A 380 -28.85 -6.93 -2.01
C ASN A 380 -28.64 -6.29 -0.63
N ASP A 381 -29.58 -6.49 0.30
CA ASP A 381 -29.49 -5.89 1.64
C ASP A 381 -28.48 -6.57 2.56
N ARG A 382 -28.02 -7.79 2.21
CA ARG A 382 -26.99 -8.52 2.99
C ARG A 382 -25.58 -8.18 2.53
N VAL A 383 -25.37 -8.01 1.22
CA VAL A 383 -24.08 -7.54 0.69
C VAL A 383 -23.79 -6.12 1.16
N ALA A 384 -24.78 -5.22 1.15
CA ALA A 384 -24.64 -3.87 1.69
C ALA A 384 -24.26 -3.85 3.19
N ARG A 385 -24.78 -4.80 3.99
CA ARG A 385 -24.42 -4.94 5.42
C ARG A 385 -23.02 -5.52 5.64
N VAL A 386 -22.54 -6.40 4.76
CA VAL A 386 -21.17 -6.96 4.83
C VAL A 386 -20.14 -5.94 4.32
N VAL A 387 -20.46 -5.18 3.28
CA VAL A 387 -19.62 -4.08 2.76
C VAL A 387 -19.54 -2.95 3.78
N ALA A 388 -20.64 -2.62 4.47
CA ALA A 388 -20.68 -1.59 5.52
C ALA A 388 -20.22 -2.06 6.91
N GLY A 389 -20.05 -3.37 7.14
CA GLY A 389 -19.80 -3.96 8.47
C GLY A 389 -18.64 -4.96 8.53
N SER A 390 -17.72 -4.92 7.55
CA SER A 390 -16.61 -5.87 7.44
C SER A 390 -15.48 -5.57 8.42
N HIS A 391 -15.70 -5.89 9.69
CA HIS A 391 -14.67 -5.97 10.72
C HIS A 391 -14.31 -7.42 11.01
N LEU A 392 -13.28 -7.94 10.33
CA LEU A 392 -12.47 -9.06 10.82
C LEU A 392 -11.07 -8.93 10.19
N LEU A 393 -10.15 -8.26 10.89
CA LEU A 393 -8.75 -8.68 10.82
C LEU A 393 -8.67 -9.95 11.66
N PRO A 394 -8.41 -11.15 11.12
CA PRO A 394 -7.88 -12.21 11.95
C PRO A 394 -6.54 -11.73 12.52
N ASP A 395 -6.27 -12.03 13.79
CA ASP A 395 -4.99 -11.82 14.51
C ASP A 395 -3.77 -12.52 13.87
N ARG A 396 -3.83 -12.87 12.58
CA ARG A 396 -2.80 -13.60 11.85
C ARG A 396 -2.73 -13.15 10.39
N LEU A 397 -2.34 -11.90 10.16
CA LEU A 397 -1.29 -11.73 9.16
C LEU A 397 -0.02 -12.33 9.80
N PRO A 398 0.77 -13.17 9.10
CA PRO A 398 2.10 -13.51 9.59
C PRO A 398 2.85 -12.19 9.73
N GLN A 399 2.96 -11.71 10.97
CA GLN A 399 3.94 -10.72 11.32
C GLN A 399 5.30 -11.30 10.89
N PRO A 400 6.20 -10.52 10.27
CA PRO A 400 7.57 -10.97 10.06
C PRO A 400 8.09 -11.53 11.39
N GLY A 401 8.62 -12.75 11.35
CA GLY A 401 8.89 -13.56 12.53
C GLY A 401 9.52 -12.76 13.67
N GLY A 402 8.72 -12.49 14.71
CA GLY A 402 9.19 -11.91 15.95
C GLY A 402 9.89 -12.97 16.77
N GLY A 403 11.22 -13.01 16.71
CA GLY A 403 12.00 -13.36 17.89
C GLY A 403 11.77 -12.27 18.97
N PRO A 404 11.86 -12.59 20.26
CA PRO A 404 11.60 -11.62 21.31
C PRO A 404 12.72 -10.59 21.34
N GLY A 405 12.37 -9.33 21.05
CA GLY A 405 13.24 -8.17 21.27
C GLY A 405 13.44 -7.33 20.02
N PHE A 406 12.59 -6.32 19.84
CA PHE A 406 12.92 -4.93 19.47
C PHE A 406 11.61 -4.21 19.11
N MET A 407 11.12 -3.39 20.03
CA MET A 407 9.99 -2.49 19.83
C MET A 407 10.46 -1.08 20.18
N GLY A 408 10.17 -0.10 19.33
CA GLY A 408 10.15 1.32 19.72
C GLY A 408 11.04 2.23 18.88
N LEU A 409 10.40 3.12 18.15
CA LEU A 409 10.95 4.38 17.67
C LEU A 409 11.67 5.11 18.81
N GLY A 410 13.01 5.09 18.79
CA GLY A 410 13.85 5.82 19.74
C GLY A 410 13.96 7.29 19.38
N LEU A 411 12.94 8.09 19.71
CA LEU A 411 13.12 9.51 19.97
C LEU A 411 13.44 9.67 21.45
N PRO A 412 14.53 10.36 21.84
CA PRO A 412 14.78 10.61 23.25
C PRO A 412 13.72 11.57 23.80
N ALA A 413 13.01 11.15 24.86
CA ALA A 413 12.21 12.06 25.66
C ALA A 413 13.14 13.05 26.39
N PRO A 414 12.74 14.33 26.55
CA PRO A 414 13.51 15.28 27.36
C PRO A 414 13.56 14.80 28.81
N ARG A 415 14.77 14.78 29.40
CA ARG A 415 14.95 14.41 30.81
C ARG A 415 14.35 15.50 31.72
N PRO A 416 13.64 15.13 32.80
CA PRO A 416 13.38 16.07 33.89
C PRO A 416 14.69 16.38 34.64
N PRO A 417 14.78 17.54 35.33
CA PRO A 417 15.97 17.88 36.11
C PRO A 417 16.13 16.92 37.29
N ASP A 418 17.33 16.37 37.46
CA ASP A 418 17.68 15.51 38.59
C ASP A 418 18.07 16.37 39.80
N PRO A 419 17.40 16.24 40.96
CA PRO A 419 17.69 17.01 42.16
C PRO A 419 18.92 16.53 42.96
N ALA A 420 19.75 15.62 42.42
CA ALA A 420 20.93 15.09 43.10
C ALA A 420 22.23 15.32 42.32
N ASP A 421 22.65 16.57 42.18
CA ASP A 421 24.04 16.91 41.84
C ASP A 421 24.76 17.50 43.07
N PRO A 422 25.53 16.70 43.81
CA PRO A 422 26.61 17.20 44.61
C PRO A 422 27.90 17.04 43.80
N ALA A 423 28.32 18.12 43.16
CA ALA A 423 29.74 18.40 43.05
C ALA A 423 30.34 18.29 44.46
N GLN A 424 30.97 17.15 44.78
CA GLN A 424 32.10 17.00 45.70
C GLN A 424 32.37 15.52 46.04
N ARG A 425 33.67 15.20 46.17
CA ARG A 425 34.32 13.95 46.60
C ARG A 425 34.55 12.97 45.43
N GLY A 426 35.73 12.84 44.83
CA GLY A 426 37.09 12.95 45.36
C GLY A 426 37.58 11.57 45.81
N GLY A 427 38.63 11.04 45.16
CA GLY A 427 39.43 9.93 45.71
C GLY A 427 39.65 8.71 44.80
N SER A 428 40.73 8.76 44.04
CA SER A 428 41.79 7.73 43.90
C SER A 428 41.48 6.23 43.95
N GLY A 429 42.03 5.49 42.97
CA GLY A 429 42.89 4.33 43.28
C GLY A 429 42.70 3.07 42.43
N GLY A 430 43.72 2.78 41.59
CA GLY A 430 44.22 1.45 41.19
C GLY A 430 43.29 0.50 40.42
N GLY A 431 43.70 -0.29 39.42
CA GLY A 431 45.01 -0.68 38.94
C GLY A 431 44.90 -2.10 38.33
N LEU A 432 45.53 -2.28 37.16
CA LEU A 432 46.20 -3.49 36.64
C LEU A 432 45.41 -4.73 36.15
N GLY A 433 45.85 -5.21 34.96
CA GLY A 433 45.88 -6.62 34.54
C GLY A 433 45.19 -6.91 33.19
N ARG A 434 45.86 -6.85 32.02
CA ARG A 434 46.58 -7.95 31.30
C ARG A 434 45.79 -9.27 31.21
N ALA A 435 45.79 -10.09 30.16
CA ALA A 435 46.24 -10.10 28.77
C ALA A 435 45.88 -11.48 28.16
N ARG A 436 45.76 -11.56 26.82
CA ARG A 436 46.03 -12.74 25.92
C ARG A 436 45.20 -14.03 26.06
N ALA A 437 44.70 -14.55 24.94
CA ALA A 437 45.45 -15.52 24.10
C ALA A 437 44.62 -16.02 22.88
N ALA A 438 45.32 -16.22 21.77
CA ALA A 438 44.89 -16.83 20.52
C ALA A 438 45.16 -18.35 20.51
N ARG A 439 44.45 -19.08 19.63
CA ARG A 439 44.75 -20.39 18.95
C ARG A 439 43.56 -20.64 17.99
N GLY A 440 43.65 -21.01 16.71
CA GLY A 440 44.75 -21.45 15.85
C GLY A 440 44.52 -22.90 15.36
N PHE A 441 44.26 -23.06 14.05
CA PHE A 441 44.39 -24.27 13.17
C PHE A 441 43.45 -25.45 13.41
N GLY A 442 43.00 -26.25 12.42
CA GLY A 442 43.18 -26.41 10.95
C GLY A 442 42.09 -27.41 10.49
N GLY A 443 41.56 -27.45 9.26
CA GLY A 443 42.20 -27.64 7.96
C GLY A 443 41.79 -29.03 7.41
N TRP A 444 41.10 -29.11 6.27
CA TRP A 444 41.07 -30.32 5.41
C TRP A 444 40.82 -29.89 3.95
N LEU A 445 41.70 -30.36 3.07
CA LEU A 445 41.74 -30.19 1.61
C LEU A 445 40.76 -31.15 0.91
N GLY A 446 40.30 -30.79 -0.30
CA GLY A 446 39.63 -31.71 -1.22
C GLY A 446 39.33 -31.10 -2.59
N VAL A 447 40.28 -31.26 -3.51
CA VAL A 447 40.40 -30.71 -4.88
C VAL A 447 39.35 -31.22 -5.88
N ARG A 448 38.88 -30.37 -6.80
CA ARG A 448 38.94 -30.63 -8.27
C ARG A 448 38.62 -29.39 -9.13
N ARG A 449 39.60 -29.00 -9.95
CA ARG A 449 39.52 -28.03 -11.04
C ARG A 449 38.91 -28.70 -12.29
N SER A 450 38.12 -27.96 -13.05
CA SER A 450 37.96 -28.16 -14.49
C SER A 450 38.10 -26.82 -15.22
N ARG A 451 39.12 -26.73 -16.07
CA ARG A 451 39.34 -25.67 -17.06
C ARG A 451 38.54 -26.02 -18.33
N GLY A 452 38.02 -24.99 -19.01
CA GLY A 452 37.51 -25.04 -20.38
C GLY A 452 36.94 -23.67 -20.73
N ALA A 453 37.76 -22.74 -21.21
CA ALA A 453 37.98 -22.44 -22.63
C ALA A 453 36.94 -21.46 -23.19
N VAL A 454 37.44 -20.25 -23.49
CA VAL A 454 36.79 -19.10 -24.13
C VAL A 454 36.96 -19.21 -25.65
N ALA A 455 35.93 -18.85 -26.42
CA ALA A 455 35.94 -18.08 -27.70
C ALA A 455 34.65 -18.35 -28.54
N PRO A 456 34.33 -17.60 -29.61
CA PRO A 456 33.87 -16.20 -29.63
C PRO A 456 32.55 -15.99 -30.43
N LEU A 457 32.05 -14.76 -30.42
CA LEU A 457 30.91 -14.23 -31.21
C LEU A 457 31.05 -14.41 -32.73
N PRO A 458 29.94 -14.56 -33.48
CA PRO A 458 29.90 -14.18 -34.89
C PRO A 458 29.22 -12.81 -35.06
N ARG A 459 29.93 -11.91 -35.77
CA ARG A 459 29.34 -10.79 -36.51
C ARG A 459 28.70 -11.34 -37.78
N GLY A 460 27.51 -10.84 -38.13
CA GLY A 460 26.86 -11.08 -39.41
C GLY A 460 25.89 -9.94 -39.72
N SER A 461 26.21 -9.22 -40.79
CA SER A 461 25.51 -8.08 -41.38
C SER A 461 24.49 -8.50 -42.46
N ALA A 462 23.67 -7.53 -42.87
CA ALA A 462 22.64 -7.50 -43.94
C ALA A 462 21.29 -8.13 -43.53
N SER A 463 20.13 -7.49 -43.74
CA SER A 463 19.72 -6.38 -44.60
C SER A 463 18.55 -5.63 -43.99
#